data_AF-A0A529X2H4-F1
#
_entry.id   AF-A0A529X2H4-F1
#
_cell.length_a   1.000
_cell.length_b   1.000
_cell.length_c   1.000
_cell.angle_alpha   90.00
_cell.angle_beta   90.00
_cell.angle_gamma   90.00
#
_symmetry.space_group_name_H-M   'P 1'
#
loop_
_entity.id
_entity.type
_entity.pdbx_description
1 polymer ?
#
loop_
_entity_poly.entity_id
_entity_poly.type
_entity_poly.pdbx_seq_one_letter_code
_entity_poly.pdbx_strand_id
1 'polypeptide(L)' 'MATAPKPKTVRVKVREHRERLRAQGLRPIQIWVPDVRSSSFRAQAHRQSQAVASSAHARKDQDFIDAVTDWNE' A
#
# COMPACT_ATOMS: atom_id res chain seq x y z
N MET A 1 -44.09 -0.69 -6.53
CA MET A 1 -43.02 0.00 -5.79
C MET A 1 -41.78 -0.86 -5.83
N ALA A 2 -40.67 -0.39 -6.41
CA ALA A 2 -39.45 -1.18 -6.53
C ALA A 2 -38.71 -1.19 -5.20
N THR A 3 -38.52 -2.38 -4.61
CA THR A 3 -37.72 -2.61 -3.41
C THR A 3 -36.25 -2.30 -3.68
N ALA A 4 -35.62 -1.53 -2.80
CA ALA A 4 -34.19 -1.22 -2.87
C ALA A 4 -33.32 -2.50 -2.84
N PRO A 5 -32.20 -2.54 -3.58
CA PRO A 5 -31.36 -3.73 -3.67
C PRO A 5 -30.68 -4.02 -2.33
N LYS A 6 -30.63 -5.31 -1.95
CA LYS A 6 -29.93 -5.76 -0.73
C LYS A 6 -28.44 -5.42 -0.81
N PRO A 7 -27.81 -4.98 0.29
CA PRO A 7 -26.40 -4.64 0.30
C PRO A 7 -25.53 -5.86 -0.03
N LYS A 8 -24.56 -5.67 -0.95
CA LYS A 8 -23.61 -6.73 -1.34
C LYS A 8 -22.83 -7.22 -0.12
N THR A 9 -22.66 -8.54 -0.03
CA THR A 9 -21.84 -9.17 1.01
C THR A 9 -20.37 -8.75 0.86
N VAL A 10 -19.62 -8.77 1.97
CA VAL A 10 -18.19 -8.43 1.98
C VAL A 10 -17.40 -9.28 0.97
N ARG A 11 -17.75 -10.58 0.83
CA ARG A 11 -17.13 -11.48 -0.14
C ARG A 11 -17.28 -11.00 -1.59
N VAL A 12 -18.47 -10.52 -1.95
CA VAL A 12 -18.74 -10.00 -3.30
C VAL A 12 -17.95 -8.71 -3.54
N LYS A 13 -17.92 -7.79 -2.57
CA LYS A 13 -17.14 -6.54 -2.67
C LYS A 13 -15.65 -6.80 -2.84
N VAL A 14 -15.08 -7.71 -2.06
CA VAL A 14 -13.66 -8.08 -2.14
C VAL A 14 -13.34 -8.73 -3.49
N ARG A 15 -14.24 -9.56 -4.04
CA ARG A 15 -14.07 -10.16 -5.36
C ARG A 15 -14.05 -9.10 -6.47
N GLU A 16 -15.06 -8.25 -6.52
CA GLU A 16 -15.18 -7.17 -7.52
C GLU A 16 -13.98 -6.22 -7.47
N HIS A 17 -13.49 -5.89 -6.27
CA HIS A 17 -12.29 -5.07 -6.10
C HIS A 17 -11.05 -5.75 -6.68
N ARG A 18 -10.83 -7.04 -6.39
CA ARG A 18 -9.70 -7.81 -6.94
C ARG A 18 -9.79 -7.95 -8.46
N GLU A 19 -10.99 -8.13 -9.01
CA GLU A 19 -11.20 -8.19 -10.47
C GLU A 19 -10.80 -6.88 -11.16
N ARG A 20 -11.19 -5.74 -10.59
CA ARG A 20 -10.79 -4.41 -11.09
C ARG A 20 -9.27 -4.23 -11.09
N LEU A 21 -8.61 -4.60 -9.98
CA LEU A 21 -7.14 -4.50 -9.88
C LEU A 21 -6.44 -5.42 -10.89
N ARG A 22 -6.96 -6.65 -11.11
CA ARG A 22 -6.42 -7.54 -12.16
C ARG A 22 -6.57 -6.97 -13.56
N ALA A 23 -7.69 -6.31 -13.86
CA ALA A 23 -7.91 -5.67 -15.15
C ALA A 23 -6.92 -4.50 -15.40
N GLN A 24 -6.44 -3.86 -14.33
CA GLN A 24 -5.36 -2.85 -14.38
C GLN A 24 -3.95 -3.47 -14.47
N GLY A 25 -3.84 -4.80 -14.61
CA GLY A 25 -2.56 -5.52 -14.68
C GLY A 25 -1.92 -5.82 -13.33
N LEU A 26 -2.59 -5.52 -12.21
CA LEU A 26 -2.05 -5.72 -10.86
C LEU A 26 -2.28 -7.16 -10.37
N ARG A 27 -1.27 -7.75 -9.72
CA ARG A 27 -1.38 -9.07 -9.08
C ARG A 27 -1.37 -8.93 -7.57
N PRO A 28 -2.38 -9.45 -6.85
CA PRO A 28 -2.39 -9.40 -5.40
C PRO A 28 -1.30 -10.32 -4.83
N ILE A 29 -0.48 -9.81 -3.92
CA ILE A 29 0.44 -10.60 -3.10
C ILE A 29 -0.03 -10.57 -1.65
N GLN A 30 0.08 -11.69 -0.96
CA GLN A 30 -0.15 -11.78 0.48
C GLN A 30 1.16 -12.09 1.14
N ILE A 31 1.60 -11.20 2.01
CA ILE A 31 2.81 -11.34 2.80
C ILE A 31 2.46 -11.20 4.27
N TRP A 32 3.14 -11.96 5.12
CA TRP A 32 3.06 -11.80 6.55
C TRP A 32 4.07 -10.76 6.98
N VAL A 33 3.59 -9.66 7.56
CA VAL A 33 4.41 -8.59 8.10
C VAL A 33 4.37 -8.62 9.63
N PRO A 34 5.44 -8.16 10.32
CA PRO A 34 5.41 -7.97 11.76
C PRO A 34 4.23 -7.06 12.18
N ASP A 35 3.77 -7.20 13.43
CA ASP A 35 2.72 -6.32 13.95
C ASP A 35 3.22 -4.87 14.02
N VAL A 36 2.72 -4.07 13.08
CA VAL A 36 3.07 -2.66 12.91
C VAL A 36 2.59 -1.77 14.07
N ARG A 37 1.70 -2.29 14.94
CA ARG A 37 1.23 -1.58 16.14
C ARG A 37 2.15 -1.77 17.34
N SER A 38 3.03 -2.77 17.30
CA SER A 38 3.97 -3.02 18.40
C SER A 38 4.97 -1.86 18.56
N SER A 39 5.34 -1.56 19.81
CA SER A 39 6.34 -0.53 20.10
C SER A 39 7.72 -0.90 19.55
N SER A 40 8.06 -2.19 19.52
CA SER A 40 9.30 -2.70 18.93
C SER A 40 9.37 -2.45 17.42
N PHE A 41 8.28 -2.71 16.70
CA PHE A 41 8.21 -2.38 15.27
C PHE A 41 8.39 -0.88 15.04
N ARG A 42 7.71 -0.03 15.81
CA ARG A 42 7.85 1.44 15.69
C ARG A 42 9.30 1.89 15.91
N ALA A 43 9.97 1.35 16.92
CA ALA A 43 11.37 1.67 17.20
C ALA A 43 12.30 1.21 16.07
N GLN A 44 12.09 0.01 15.52
CA GLN A 44 12.90 -0.52 14.43
C GLN A 44 12.65 0.21 13.11
N ALA A 45 11.39 0.49 12.78
CA ALA A 45 11.02 1.29 11.61
C ALA A 45 11.69 2.67 11.68
N HIS A 46 11.61 3.36 12.82
CA HIS A 46 12.27 4.66 13.00
C HIS A 46 13.78 4.58 12.79
N ARG A 47 14.45 3.60 13.42
CA ARG A 47 15.89 3.38 13.27
C ARG A 47 16.28 3.11 11.80
N GLN A 48 15.52 2.26 11.11
CA GLN A 48 15.79 1.92 9.72
C GLN A 48 15.55 3.11 8.79
N SER A 49 14.48 3.87 8.99
CA SER A 49 14.23 5.09 8.23
C SER A 49 15.38 6.09 8.36
N GLN A 50 15.92 6.29 9.57
CA GLN A 50 17.09 7.15 9.79
C GLN A 50 18.34 6.63 9.06
N ALA A 51 18.55 5.31 9.06
CA ALA A 51 19.68 4.71 8.37
C ALA A 51 19.60 4.89 6.84
N VAL A 52 18.40 4.76 6.25
CA VAL A 52 18.18 5.03 4.82
C VAL A 52 18.42 6.50 4.51
N ALA A 53 17.85 7.41 5.33
CA ALA A 53 18.00 8.85 5.13
C ALA A 53 19.46 9.33 5.26
N SER A 54 20.27 8.64 6.07
CA SER A 54 21.70 8.94 6.23
C SER A 54 22.60 8.18 5.26
N SER A 55 22.02 7.37 4.36
CA SER A 55 22.79 6.56 3.41
C SER A 55 23.41 7.42 2.31
N ALA A 56 24.50 6.93 1.71
CA ALA A 56 25.12 7.57 0.55
C ALA A 56 24.15 7.66 -0.67
N HIS A 57 23.08 6.87 -0.67
CA HIS A 57 22.10 6.81 -1.74
C HIS A 57 20.89 7.72 -1.52
N ALA A 58 20.75 8.32 -0.33
CA ALA A 58 19.55 9.07 0.06
C ALA A 58 19.12 10.12 -0.99
N ARG A 59 20.08 10.86 -1.57
CA ARG A 59 19.79 11.82 -2.64
C ARG A 59 19.28 11.14 -3.91
N LYS A 60 19.97 10.09 -4.38
CA LYS A 60 19.58 9.36 -5.60
C LYS A 60 18.21 8.70 -5.44
N ASP A 61 17.93 8.15 -4.26
CA ASP A 61 16.64 7.54 -3.95
C ASP A 61 15.53 8.59 -3.97
N GLN A 62 15.77 9.76 -3.37
CA GLN A 62 14.82 10.87 -3.41
C GLN A 62 14.60 11.40 -4.84
N ASP A 63 15.68 11.62 -5.60
CA ASP A 63 15.60 12.11 -6.98
C ASP A 63 14.81 11.12 -7.87
N PHE A 64 14.97 9.81 -7.66
CA PHE A 64 14.17 8.79 -8.35
C PHE A 64 12.69 8.86 -7.95
N ILE A 65 12.38 8.94 -6.66
CA ILE A 65 11.00 9.04 -6.15
C ILE A 65 10.32 10.27 -6.75
N ASP A 66 10.98 11.43 -6.74
CA ASP A 66 10.45 12.66 -7.28
C ASP A 66 10.19 12.54 -8.79
N ALA A 67 11.05 11.83 -9.53
CA ALA A 67 10.89 11.61 -10.97
C ALA A 67 9.75 10.66 -11.35
N VAL A 68 9.38 9.71 -10.47
CA VAL A 68 8.32 8.72 -10.74
C VAL A 68 7.00 9.01 -10.03
N THR A 69 6.96 9.99 -9.13
CA THR A 69 5.75 10.39 -8.42
C THR A 69 4.95 11.35 -9.30
N ASP A 70 3.88 10.85 -9.90
CA ASP A 70 2.87 11.69 -10.54
C ASP A 70 1.87 12.16 -9.48
N TRP A 71 1.92 13.43 -9.13
CA TRP A 71 0.86 14.07 -8.37
C TRP A 71 -0.23 14.46 -9.37
N ASN A 72 -1.24 13.62 -9.53
CA ASN A 72 -2.47 14.02 -10.22
C ASN A 72 -2.98 15.33 -9.57
N GLU A 73 -2.93 16.44 -10.30
CA GLU A 73 -3.79 17.62 -10.03
C GLU A 73 -5.26 17.31 -10.33
#